data_AF-A0A920SZF0-F1
#
_entry.id   AF-A0A920SZF0-F1
#
_cell.length_a   1.000
_cell.length_b   1.000
_cell.length_c   1.000
_cell.angle_alpha   90.00
_cell.angle_beta   90.00
_cell.angle_gamma   90.00
#
_symmetry.space_group_name_H-M   'P 1'
#
loop_
_entity.id
_entity.type
_entity.pdbx_description
1 polymer ?
#
loop_
_entity_poly.entity_id
_entity_poly.type
_entity_poly.pdbx_seq_one_letter_code
_entity_poly.pdbx_strand_id
1 'polypeptide(L)'
;MNAPRDWNSLCKALRREEFVTDHRFSTQEQRIENMPLLIKEISEAFLEETMDFWLERLTKYDIPHSKVFTYEEAVADPQKIENGVIVPFEHPE
;
A
#
# COMPACT_ATOMS: atom_id res chain seq x y z
N MET A 1 -4.62 -14.18 5.70
CA MET A 1 -6.07 -14.20 5.39
C MET A 1 -6.46 -12.79 5.00
N ASN A 2 -6.58 -12.49 3.71
CA ASN A 2 -7.19 -11.24 3.24
C ASN A 2 -8.69 -11.56 3.11
N ALA A 3 -9.51 -11.01 3.98
CA ALA A 3 -10.93 -11.32 4.02
C ALA A 3 -11.62 -10.76 2.74
N PRO A 4 -12.75 -11.33 2.28
CA PRO A 4 -13.49 -10.81 1.11
C PRO A 4 -13.92 -9.34 1.23
N ARG A 5 -14.01 -8.83 2.47
CA ARG A 5 -14.28 -7.42 2.77
C ARG A 5 -13.16 -6.51 2.24
N ASP A 6 -11.92 -6.96 2.31
CA ASP A 6 -10.73 -6.17 1.99
C ASP A 6 -10.63 -5.89 0.49
N TRP A 7 -11.07 -6.84 -0.35
CA TRP A 7 -11.00 -6.70 -1.81
C TRP A 7 -11.92 -5.61 -2.34
N ASN A 8 -13.19 -5.59 -1.91
CA ASN A 8 -14.15 -4.59 -2.35
C ASN A 8 -13.73 -3.18 -1.92
N SER A 9 -13.28 -3.05 -0.66
CA SER A 9 -12.77 -1.77 -0.15
C SER A 9 -11.54 -1.32 -0.92
N LEU A 10 -10.61 -2.23 -1.25
CA LEU A 10 -9.43 -1.92 -2.05
C LEU A 10 -9.81 -1.45 -3.45
N CYS A 11 -10.74 -2.13 -4.12
CA CYS A 11 -11.21 -1.74 -5.46
C CYS A 11 -11.80 -0.32 -5.45
N LYS A 12 -12.60 0.02 -4.42
CA LYS A 12 -13.12 1.38 -4.22
C LYS A 12 -12.02 2.40 -3.93
N ALA A 13 -11.05 2.03 -3.10
CA ALA A 13 -9.91 2.86 -2.79
C ALA A 13 -9.10 3.17 -4.06
N LEU A 14 -8.86 2.17 -4.91
CA LEU A 14 -8.12 2.31 -6.17
C LEU A 14 -8.91 2.97 -7.32
N ARG A 15 -10.19 3.32 -7.11
CA ARG A 15 -11.10 3.78 -8.19
C ARG A 15 -11.20 2.78 -9.34
N ARG A 16 -11.24 1.49 -8.99
CA ARG A 16 -11.32 0.33 -9.90
C ARG A 16 -12.42 -0.63 -9.42
N GLU A 17 -13.62 -0.11 -9.19
CA GLU A 17 -14.76 -0.90 -8.66
C GLU A 17 -15.15 -2.07 -9.59
N GLU A 18 -14.86 -1.94 -10.89
CA GLU A 18 -15.07 -2.95 -11.91
C GLU A 18 -14.27 -4.24 -11.65
N PHE A 19 -13.15 -4.18 -10.92
CA PHE A 19 -12.35 -5.35 -10.56
C PHE A 19 -13.11 -6.34 -9.67
N VAL A 20 -14.17 -5.90 -8.99
CA VAL A 20 -15.04 -6.77 -8.19
C VAL A 20 -15.77 -7.77 -9.09
N THR A 21 -16.16 -7.34 -10.29
CA THR A 21 -16.94 -8.13 -11.25
C THR A 21 -16.13 -8.67 -12.42
N ASP A 22 -14.90 -8.18 -12.61
CA ASP A 22 -14.01 -8.66 -13.66
C ASP A 22 -13.67 -10.13 -13.43
N HIS A 23 -13.99 -11.00 -14.40
CA HIS A 23 -13.69 -12.43 -14.34
C HIS A 23 -12.22 -12.76 -14.02
N ARG A 24 -11.28 -11.87 -14.33
CA ARG A 24 -9.85 -12.02 -14.04
C ARG A 24 -9.52 -11.81 -12.56
N PHE A 25 -10.36 -11.09 -11.82
CA PHE A 25 -10.08 -10.67 -10.43
C PHE A 25 -11.23 -10.91 -9.44
N SER A 26 -12.38 -11.39 -9.90
CA SER A 26 -13.61 -11.50 -9.10
C SER A 26 -13.49 -12.54 -7.98
N THR A 27 -12.69 -13.59 -8.17
CA THR A 27 -12.42 -14.60 -7.13
C THR A 27 -10.98 -14.56 -6.66
N GLN A 28 -10.71 -15.16 -5.49
CA GLN A 28 -9.34 -15.21 -4.96
C GLN A 28 -8.44 -16.05 -5.88
N GLU A 29 -8.93 -17.18 -6.38
CA GLU A 29 -8.21 -18.08 -7.29
C GLU A 29 -7.84 -17.34 -8.57
N GLN A 30 -8.80 -16.59 -9.15
CA GLN A 30 -8.57 -15.78 -10.34
C GLN A 30 -7.52 -14.69 -10.12
N ARG A 31 -7.52 -14.03 -8.94
CA ARG A 31 -6.46 -13.06 -8.60
C ARG A 31 -5.09 -13.72 -8.45
N ILE A 32 -5.01 -14.94 -7.95
CA ILE A 32 -3.74 -15.68 -7.84
C ILE A 32 -3.24 -16.08 -9.23
N GLU A 33 -4.12 -16.61 -10.08
CA GLU A 33 -3.79 -17.01 -11.46
C GLU A 33 -3.36 -15.80 -12.31
N ASN A 34 -4.04 -14.66 -12.14
CA ASN A 34 -3.79 -13.43 -12.87
C ASN A 34 -2.92 -12.43 -12.09
N MET A 35 -2.17 -12.86 -11.09
CA MET A 35 -1.41 -11.97 -10.20
C MET A 35 -0.48 -11.00 -10.95
N PRO A 36 0.28 -11.41 -11.99
CA PRO A 36 1.14 -10.46 -12.72
C PRO A 36 0.35 -9.34 -13.40
N LEU A 37 -0.83 -9.67 -13.96
CA LEU A 37 -1.72 -8.68 -14.56
C LEU A 37 -2.32 -7.78 -13.49
N LEU A 38 -2.76 -8.35 -12.37
CA LEU A 38 -3.32 -7.58 -11.27
C LEU A 38 -2.32 -6.56 -10.71
N ILE A 39 -1.06 -6.97 -10.51
CA ILE A 39 0.02 -6.07 -10.08
C ILE A 39 0.18 -4.92 -11.07
N LYS A 40 0.17 -5.21 -12.38
CA LYS A 40 0.30 -4.19 -13.42
C LYS A 40 -0.84 -3.16 -13.33
N GLU A 41 -2.09 -3.62 -13.30
CA GLU A 41 -3.28 -2.75 -13.27
C GLU A 41 -3.34 -1.90 -11.99
N ILE A 42 -3.01 -2.48 -10.83
CA ILE A 42 -2.92 -1.75 -9.56
C ILE A 42 -1.78 -0.72 -9.60
N SER A 43 -0.63 -1.09 -10.19
CA SER A 43 0.50 -0.16 -10.33
C SER A 43 0.15 1.03 -11.22
N GLU A 44 -0.56 0.79 -12.33
CA GLU A 44 -1.06 1.85 -13.21
C GLU A 44 -2.04 2.77 -12.48
N ALA A 45 -2.94 2.23 -11.64
CA ALA A 45 -3.82 3.05 -10.81
C ALA A 45 -3.03 3.93 -9.83
N PHE A 46 -2.00 3.40 -9.17
CA PHE A 46 -1.17 4.18 -8.24
C PHE A 46 -0.40 5.33 -8.91
N LEU A 47 -0.12 5.26 -10.22
CA LEU A 47 0.55 6.34 -10.96
C LEU A 47 -0.36 7.55 -11.24
N GLU A 48 -1.68 7.44 -11.04
CA GLU A 48 -2.63 8.51 -11.33
C GLU A 48 -2.58 9.67 -10.34
N GLU A 49 -2.03 9.46 -9.14
CA GLU A 49 -2.06 10.44 -8.04
C GLU A 49 -0.79 10.38 -7.19
N THR A 50 -0.61 11.37 -6.32
CA THR A 50 0.55 11.47 -5.43
C THR A 50 0.49 10.46 -4.29
N MET A 51 1.64 10.21 -3.67
CA MET A 51 1.74 9.35 -2.49
C MET A 51 0.84 9.83 -1.33
N ASP A 52 0.84 11.14 -1.05
CA ASP A 52 0.03 11.71 0.04
C ASP A 52 -1.47 11.48 -0.19
N PHE A 53 -1.93 11.62 -1.44
CA PHE A 53 -3.30 11.30 -1.81
C PHE A 53 -3.64 9.84 -1.52
N TRP A 54 -2.75 8.92 -1.88
CA TRP A 54 -2.97 7.49 -1.64
C TRP A 54 -2.92 7.12 -0.16
N LEU A 55 -2.04 7.72 0.65
CA LEU A 55 -2.00 7.51 2.10
C LEU A 55 -3.32 7.91 2.76
N GLU A 56 -3.83 9.11 2.46
CA GLU A 56 -5.13 9.57 2.98
C GLU A 56 -6.27 8.66 2.53
N ARG A 57 -6.28 8.32 1.23
CA ARG A 57 -7.35 7.53 0.65
C ARG A 57 -7.36 6.09 1.16
N LEU A 58 -6.22 5.42 1.22
CA LEU A 58 -6.13 4.05 1.74
C LEU A 58 -6.51 3.99 3.22
N THR A 59 -6.12 5.00 4.01
CA THR A 59 -6.60 5.16 5.40
C THR A 59 -8.12 5.28 5.48
N LYS A 60 -8.71 6.13 4.63
CA LYS A 60 -10.17 6.35 4.59
C LYS A 60 -10.97 5.08 4.28
N TYR A 61 -10.40 4.17 3.50
CA TYR A 61 -11.05 2.89 3.15
C TYR A 61 -10.61 1.71 4.04
N ASP A 62 -9.90 1.99 5.14
CA ASP A 62 -9.43 0.98 6.10
C ASP A 62 -8.56 -0.12 5.44
N ILE A 63 -7.73 0.28 4.48
CA ILE A 63 -6.80 -0.62 3.79
C ILE A 63 -5.47 -0.61 4.53
N PRO A 64 -4.92 -1.76 4.95
CA PRO A 64 -3.58 -1.83 5.52
C PRO A 64 -2.54 -1.36 4.51
N HIS A 65 -1.77 -0.33 4.86
CA HIS A 65 -0.75 0.25 3.99
C HIS A 65 0.37 0.90 4.81
N SER A 66 1.51 1.12 4.17
CA SER A 66 2.62 1.87 4.73
C SER A 66 3.44 2.49 3.61
N LYS A 67 4.06 3.64 3.89
CA LYS A 67 5.05 4.24 3.02
C LYS A 67 6.36 3.45 3.14
N VAL A 68 7.01 3.18 2.01
CA VAL A 68 8.41 2.75 2.01
C VAL A 68 9.27 4.00 2.10
N PHE A 69 9.82 4.25 3.29
CA PHE A 69 10.67 5.42 3.55
C PHE A 69 12.06 5.26 2.94
N THR A 70 12.65 6.34 2.45
CA THR A 70 14.10 6.38 2.18
C THR A 70 14.87 6.32 3.50
N TYR A 71 16.18 6.07 3.45
CA TYR A 71 17.02 6.12 4.66
C TYR A 71 16.95 7.48 5.37
N GLU A 72 16.94 8.58 4.62
CA GLU A 72 16.86 9.92 5.22
C GLU A 72 15.49 10.15 5.88
N GLU A 73 14.40 9.81 5.20
CA GLU A 73 13.05 9.94 5.76
C GLU A 73 12.86 9.03 6.98
N ALA A 74 13.47 7.84 6.95
CA ALA A 74 13.39 6.88 8.05
C ALA A 74 14.12 7.36 9.30
N VAL A 75 15.23 8.09 9.16
CA VAL A 75 15.96 8.66 10.32
C VAL A 75 15.21 9.86 10.92
N ALA A 76 14.44 10.59 10.11
CA ALA A 76 13.64 11.73 10.53
C ALA A 76 12.24 11.37 11.08
N ASP A 77 11.88 10.09 11.10
CA ASP A 77 10.57 9.60 11.55
C ASP A 77 10.37 9.87 13.07
N PRO A 78 9.39 10.70 13.46
CA PRO A 78 9.15 11.05 14.86
C PRO A 78 8.86 9.85 15.75
N GLN A 79 8.20 8.81 15.22
CA GLN A 79 7.87 7.61 15.97
C GLN A 79 9.14 6.79 16.27
N LYS A 80 10.12 6.76 15.37
CA LYS A 80 11.40 6.06 15.59
C LYS A 80 12.32 6.81 16.54
N ILE A 81 12.28 8.14 16.50
CA ILE A 81 13.00 9.00 17.45
C ILE A 81 12.43 8.80 18.85
N GLU A 82 11.11 8.91 19.03
CA GLU A 82 10.44 8.75 20.33
C GLU A 82 10.64 7.33 20.90
N ASN A 83 10.64 6.31 20.04
CA ASN A 83 10.87 4.93 20.44
C ASN A 83 12.36 4.58 20.69
N GLY A 84 13.29 5.53 20.55
CA GLY A 84 14.72 5.31 20.75
C GLY A 84 15.37 4.36 19.74
N VAL A 85 14.75 4.19 18.57
CA VAL A 85 15.24 3.29 17.50
C VAL A 85 16.46 3.89 16.80
N ILE A 86 16.54 5.22 16.71
CA ILE A 86 17.69 5.94 16.16
C ILE A 86 18.62 6.33 17.32
N VAL A 87 19.77 5.68 17.41
CA VAL A 87 20.78 5.97 18.45
C VAL A 87 21.98 6.65 17.79
N PRO A 88 22.34 7.88 18.21
CA PRO A 88 23.55 8.52 17.72
C PRO A 88 24.77 7.70 18.15
N PHE A 89 25.63 7.38 17.18
CA PHE A 89 26.86 6.64 17.40
C PHE A 89 28.04 7.48 16.92
N GLU A 90 28.96 7.81 17.82
CA GLU A 90 30.23 8.43 17.44
C GLU A 90 31.20 7.33 17.01
N HIS A 91 31.61 7.35 15.74
CA HIS A 91 32.64 6.45 15.25
C HIS A 91 34.02 7.05 15.57
N PRO A 92 34.90 6.34 16.32
CA PRO A 92 36.28 6.75 16.44
C PRO A 92 36.99 6.49 15.11
N GLU A 93 37.57 7.51 14.48
CA GLU A 93 38.32 7.37 13.22
C GLU A 93 39.43 6.31 13.29
#